data_AF-A0A6V8NPK8-F1
#
_entry.id   AF-A0A6V8NPK8-F1
#
_cell.length_a   1.000
_cell.length_b   1.000
_cell.length_c   1.000
_cell.angle_alpha   90.00
_cell.angle_beta   90.00
_cell.angle_gamma   90.00
#
_symmetry.space_group_name_H-M   'P 1'
#
loop_
_entity.id
_entity.type
_entity.pdbx_description
1 polymer ?
#
loop_
_entity_poly.entity_id
_entity_poly.type
_entity_poly.pdbx_seq_one_letter_code
_entity_poly.pdbx_strand_id
1 'polypeptide(L)'
;YSEYMRYAERLSDCIADTDIIVNRMIDESKNLLFEGGQGTLLDVDHGTYPYVTSSSAAAGGACTGLGVSPTKISSVIGIVKASLQEWVKVRSPQK
;
A
#
# COMPACT_ATOMS: atom_id res chain seq x y z
N TYR A 1 1.19 -1.82 28.25
CA TYR A 1 2.25 -2.79 27.91
C TYR A 1 1.69 -4.19 27.71
N SER A 2 0.91 -4.73 28.66
CA SER A 2 0.25 -6.05 28.56
C SER A 2 -0.59 -6.26 27.30
N GLU A 3 -1.32 -5.23 26.86
CA GLU A 3 -2.17 -5.32 25.66
C GLU A 3 -1.37 -5.60 24.38
N TYR A 4 -0.32 -4.81 24.11
CA TYR A 4 0.53 -5.00 22.93
C TYR A 4 1.30 -6.33 22.95
N MET A 5 1.67 -6.82 24.12
CA MET A 5 2.30 -8.15 24.25
C MET A 5 1.35 -9.28 23.83
N ARG A 6 0.06 -9.16 24.16
CA ARG A 6 -0.95 -10.12 23.69
C ARG A 6 -1.14 -10.07 22.16
N TYR A 7 -0.99 -8.90 21.54
CA TYR A 7 -0.99 -8.81 20.08
C TYR A 7 0.29 -9.39 19.47
N ALA A 8 1.44 -9.18 20.11
CA ALA A 8 2.72 -9.74 19.66
C ALA A 8 2.70 -11.27 19.65
N GLU A 9 2.16 -11.92 20.71
CA GLU A 9 1.97 -13.37 20.73
C GLU A 9 1.13 -13.86 19.55
N ARG A 10 0.00 -13.19 19.28
CA ARG A 10 -0.90 -13.57 18.18
C ARG A 10 -0.34 -13.32 16.78
N LEU A 11 0.53 -12.32 16.64
CA LEU A 11 1.11 -11.93 15.35
C LEU A 11 2.46 -12.61 15.10
N SER A 12 3.06 -13.25 16.10
CA SER A 12 4.40 -13.83 16.03
C SER A 12 4.60 -14.76 14.83
N ASP A 13 3.62 -15.62 14.56
CA ASP A 13 3.65 -16.56 13.42
C ASP A 13 3.47 -15.89 12.04
N CYS A 14 3.02 -14.63 12.01
CA CYS A 14 2.80 -13.85 10.79
C CYS A 14 3.98 -12.92 10.44
N ILE A 15 4.98 -12.81 11.32
CA ILE A 15 6.15 -11.96 11.10
C ILE A 15 7.16 -12.72 10.24
N ALA A 16 7.52 -12.15 9.10
CA ALA A 16 8.50 -12.74 8.20
C ALA A 16 9.24 -11.69 7.37
N ASP A 17 10.44 -12.03 6.92
CA ASP A 17 11.25 -11.24 5.98
C ASP A 17 10.58 -11.24 4.60
N THR A 18 9.63 -10.32 4.45
CA THR A 18 8.67 -10.31 3.34
C THR A 18 9.36 -9.99 2.01
N ASP A 19 10.37 -9.13 2.02
CA ASP A 19 11.19 -8.79 0.86
C ASP A 19 11.95 -10.00 0.30
N ILE A 20 12.52 -10.85 1.17
CA ILE A 20 13.20 -12.09 0.78
C ILE A 20 12.20 -13.08 0.18
N ILE A 21 11.06 -13.27 0.84
CA ILE A 21 10.01 -14.18 0.37
C ILE A 21 9.49 -13.76 -1.00
N VAL A 22 9.15 -12.49 -1.16
CA VAL A 22 8.61 -11.94 -2.41
C VAL A 22 9.63 -12.05 -3.54
N ASN A 23 10.88 -11.64 -3.31
CA ASN A 23 11.91 -11.72 -4.34
C ASN A 23 12.20 -13.17 -4.75
N ARG A 24 12.24 -14.11 -3.80
CA ARG A 24 12.38 -15.53 -4.10
C ARG A 24 11.23 -16.05 -4.95
N MET A 25 9.98 -15.68 -4.63
CA MET A 25 8.83 -16.09 -5.43
C MET A 25 8.85 -15.52 -6.85
N ILE A 26 9.32 -14.28 -7.01
CA ILE A 26 9.54 -13.68 -8.33
C ILE A 26 10.61 -14.46 -9.11
N ASP A 27 11.73 -14.79 -8.47
CA ASP A 27 12.83 -15.53 -9.09
C ASP A 27 12.41 -16.99 -9.43
N GLU A 28 11.52 -17.58 -8.65
CA GLU A 28 10.84 -18.86 -8.94
C GLU A 28 9.74 -18.73 -10.01
N SER A 29 9.59 -17.57 -10.66
CA SER A 29 8.60 -17.29 -11.71
C SER A 29 7.15 -17.55 -11.27
N LYS A 30 6.84 -17.33 -10.00
CA LYS A 30 5.45 -17.39 -9.51
C LYS A 30 4.68 -16.16 -9.94
N ASN A 31 3.36 -16.32 -10.01
CA ASN A 31 2.45 -15.20 -10.25
C ASN A 31 2.18 -14.48 -8.92
N LEU A 32 2.62 -13.23 -8.80
CA LEU A 32 2.31 -12.36 -7.67
C LEU A 32 1.43 -11.20 -8.13
N LEU A 33 0.47 -10.82 -7.27
CA LEU A 33 -0.36 -9.64 -7.46
C LEU A 33 -0.11 -8.68 -6.29
N PHE A 34 0.28 -7.45 -6.61
CA PHE A 34 0.44 -6.39 -5.62
C PHE A 34 -0.78 -5.47 -5.66
N GLU A 35 -1.44 -5.31 -4.52
CA GLU A 35 -2.60 -4.45 -4.36
C GLU A 35 -2.17 -3.04 -3.96
N GLY A 36 -2.64 -2.03 -4.69
CA GLY A 36 -2.47 -0.63 -4.31
C GLY A 36 -3.44 -0.25 -3.20
N GLY A 37 -2.96 0.37 -2.13
CA GLY A 37 -3.80 0.70 -0.97
C GLY A 37 -4.79 1.85 -1.22
N GLN A 38 -4.46 2.82 -2.07
CA GLN A 38 -5.25 4.02 -2.36
C GLN A 38 -5.10 4.45 -3.83
N GLY A 39 -5.86 5.47 -4.25
CA GLY A 39 -5.77 6.03 -5.60
C GLY A 39 -4.60 7.00 -5.77
N THR A 40 -4.01 7.05 -6.96
CA THR A 40 -2.83 7.87 -7.28
C THR A 40 -3.02 9.37 -7.00
N LEU A 41 -4.24 9.90 -7.07
CA LEU A 41 -4.50 11.32 -6.75
C LEU A 41 -4.45 11.63 -5.25
N LEU A 42 -4.37 10.61 -4.40
CA LEU A 42 -4.10 10.75 -2.98
C LEU A 42 -2.61 10.53 -2.65
N ASP A 43 -1.75 10.31 -3.64
CA ASP A 43 -0.31 10.13 -3.45
C ASP A 43 0.32 11.37 -2.82
N VAL A 44 1.28 11.17 -1.92
CA VAL A 44 1.95 12.27 -1.19
C VAL A 44 2.68 13.25 -2.10
N ASP A 45 3.27 12.77 -3.20
CA ASP A 45 4.09 13.57 -4.11
C ASP A 45 3.30 14.04 -5.34
N HIS A 46 2.39 13.20 -5.84
CA HIS A 46 1.70 13.41 -7.12
C HIS A 46 0.20 13.69 -6.97
N GLY A 47 -0.31 13.72 -5.75
CA GLY A 47 -1.70 14.00 -5.44
C GLY A 47 -2.01 15.49 -5.24
N THR A 48 -3.23 15.77 -4.82
CA THR A 48 -3.74 17.13 -4.58
C THR A 48 -3.32 17.68 -3.21
N TYR A 49 -2.01 17.82 -2.99
CA TYR A 49 -1.44 18.30 -1.72
C TYR A 49 -2.09 19.63 -1.28
N PRO A 50 -2.47 19.79 0.01
CA PRO A 50 -2.23 18.91 1.17
C PRO A 50 -3.32 17.86 1.43
N TYR A 51 -4.28 17.67 0.52
CA TYR A 51 -5.41 16.74 0.70
C TYR A 51 -5.07 15.31 0.24
N VAL A 52 -3.89 14.84 0.65
CA VAL A 52 -3.28 13.58 0.22
C VAL A 52 -3.04 12.67 1.43
N THR A 53 -2.69 11.42 1.16
CA THR A 53 -2.17 10.49 2.16
C THR A 53 -0.70 10.78 2.47
N SER A 54 -0.18 10.17 3.53
CA SER A 54 1.23 10.32 3.92
C SER A 54 2.16 9.30 3.25
N SER A 55 1.69 8.56 2.25
CA SER A 55 2.45 7.48 1.60
C SER A 55 2.34 7.55 0.08
N SER A 56 3.19 6.80 -0.62
CA SER A 56 3.10 6.69 -2.07
C SER A 56 2.03 5.69 -2.47
N ALA A 57 1.01 6.17 -3.18
CA ALA A 57 -0.06 5.38 -3.77
C ALA A 57 0.19 5.08 -5.26
N ALA A 58 1.24 5.64 -5.85
CA ALA A 58 1.68 5.30 -7.19
C ALA A 58 2.22 3.88 -7.28
N ALA A 59 2.29 3.33 -8.51
CA ALA A 59 2.83 1.98 -8.75
C ALA A 59 4.28 1.81 -8.26
N GLY A 60 5.06 2.90 -8.23
CA GLY A 60 6.40 2.91 -7.66
C GLY A 60 6.46 2.59 -6.17
N GLY A 61 5.37 2.84 -5.43
CA GLY A 61 5.22 2.45 -4.03
C GLY A 61 5.33 0.94 -3.80
N ALA A 62 5.02 0.11 -4.80
CA ALA A 62 5.25 -1.32 -4.72
C ALA A 62 6.75 -1.66 -4.67
N CYS A 63 7.60 -0.91 -5.38
CA CYS A 63 9.04 -1.15 -5.39
C CYS A 63 9.65 -0.80 -4.02
N THR A 64 9.30 0.36 -3.48
CA THR A 64 9.83 0.84 -2.19
C THR A 64 9.21 0.12 -1.00
N GLY A 65 7.93 -0.24 -1.08
CA GLY A 65 7.20 -0.91 0.00
C GLY A 65 7.45 -2.42 0.10
N LEU A 66 7.78 -3.10 -1.00
CA LEU A 66 7.99 -4.55 -1.02
C LEU A 66 9.45 -4.97 -1.30
N GLY A 67 10.36 -4.01 -1.53
CA GLY A 67 11.75 -4.30 -1.86
C GLY A 67 11.93 -4.97 -3.23
N VAL A 68 11.08 -4.64 -4.19
CA VAL A 68 11.10 -5.23 -5.54
C VAL A 68 11.75 -4.26 -6.53
N SER A 69 12.70 -4.76 -7.33
CA SER A 69 13.30 -3.96 -8.41
C SER A 69 12.23 -3.50 -9.41
N PRO A 70 12.25 -2.24 -9.88
CA PRO A 70 11.34 -1.77 -10.92
C PRO A 70 11.36 -2.62 -12.20
N THR A 71 12.51 -3.24 -12.51
CA THR A 71 12.67 -4.15 -13.67
C THR A 71 11.97 -5.49 -13.51
N LYS A 72 11.58 -5.87 -12.29
CA LYS A 72 10.86 -7.12 -11.98
C LYS A 72 9.34 -6.94 -12.09
N ILE A 73 8.82 -5.72 -12.30
CA ILE A 73 7.40 -5.47 -12.51
C ILE A 73 7.06 -5.64 -13.99
N SER A 74 6.21 -6.62 -14.30
CA SER A 74 5.82 -6.94 -15.68
C SER A 74 4.68 -6.08 -16.22
N SER A 75 3.74 -5.66 -15.36
CA SER A 75 2.52 -4.96 -15.78
C SER A 75 1.90 -4.19 -14.61
N VAL A 76 1.23 -3.07 -14.93
CA VAL A 76 0.46 -2.26 -13.97
C VAL A 76 -0.96 -2.12 -14.49
N ILE A 77 -1.95 -2.45 -13.65
CA ILE A 77 -3.37 -2.33 -13.98
C ILE A 77 -3.95 -1.11 -13.25
N GLY A 78 -4.38 -0.10 -14.00
CA GLY A 78 -5.06 1.07 -13.46
C GLY A 78 -6.56 0.83 -13.32
N ILE A 79 -7.10 0.92 -12.10
CA ILE A 79 -8.54 0.86 -11.85
C ILE A 79 -9.09 2.28 -11.84
N VAL A 80 -9.94 2.60 -12.82
CA VAL A 80 -10.58 3.93 -12.94
C VAL A 80 -12.09 3.76 -12.79
N LYS A 81 -12.69 4.59 -11.93
CA LYS A 81 -14.15 4.62 -11.77
C LYS A 81 -14.77 5.55 -12.80
N ALA A 82 -15.92 5.17 -13.36
CA ALA A 82 -16.64 5.96 -14.37
C ALA A 82 -17.10 7.36 -13.90
N SER A 83 -17.08 7.61 -12.59
CA SER A 83 -17.38 8.90 -11.98
C SER A 83 -16.36 9.22 -10.89
N LEU A 84 -16.03 10.50 -10.73
CA LEU A 84 -15.16 10.96 -9.65
C LEU A 84 -15.93 10.91 -8.32
N GLN A 85 -15.29 10.44 -7.25
CA GLN A 85 -15.85 10.51 -5.90
C GLN A 85 -14.75 10.92 -4.92
N GLU A 86 -15.06 11.94 -4.14
CA GLU A 86 -14.19 12.49 -3.10
C GLU A 86 -14.91 12.44 -1.77
N TRP A 87 -14.17 12.17 -0.70
CA TRP A 87 -14.73 12.21 0.64
C TRP A 87 -14.78 13.65 1.14
N VAL A 88 -15.99 14.15 1.40
CA VAL A 88 -16.18 15.44 2.04
C VAL A 88 -16.22 15.23 3.55
N LYS A 89 -15.29 15.87 4.28
CA LYS A 89 -15.29 15.86 5.74
C LYS A 89 -16.37 16.81 6.26
N VAL A 90 -17.50 16.26 6.73
CA VAL A 90 -18.53 17.02 7.45
C VAL A 90 -18.14 17.08 8.92
N ARG A 91 -17.81 18.28 9.43
CA ARG A 91 -17.65 18.49 10.88
C ARG A 91 -19.02 18.67 11.53
N SER A 92 -19.27 17.92 12.59
CA SER A 92 -20.38 18.22 13.51
C SER A 92 -20.10 19.56 14.20
N PRO A 93 -21.09 20.48 14.33
CA PRO A 93 -20.92 21.65 15.19
C PRO A 93 -20.68 21.14 16.61
N GLN A 94 -19.50 21.44 17.16
CA GLN A 94 -19.21 21.14 18.56
C GLN A 94 -20.27 21.82 19.44
N LYS A 95 -20.84 21.06 20.37
CA LYS A 95 -21.51 21.60 21.55
C LYS A 95 -20.47 21.87 22.63
#